data_AF-A0A543L257-F1
#
_entry.id   AF-A0A543L257-F1
#
_cell.length_a   1.000
_cell.length_b   1.000
_cell.length_c   1.000
_cell.angle_alpha   90.00
_cell.angle_beta   90.00
_cell.angle_gamma   90.00
#
_symmetry.space_group_name_H-M   'P 1'
#
loop_
_entity.id
_entity.type
_entity.pdbx_description
1 polymer ?
#
loop_
_entity_poly.entity_id
_entity_poly.type
_entity_poly.pdbx_seq_one_letter_code
_entity_poly.pdbx_strand_id
1 'polypeptide(L)'
;MTHPFTPTYGPVPPGPLAGPLQLLPVNADVMAVHTATGAHVGSLKKLGGVWKFKAMGYGADGSMEPGHGPLTDQHNMAFSTPDAAEVSARLLGALEGESGAGC
;
A
#
# COMPACT_ATOMS: atom_id res chain seq x y z
N MET A 1 -28.79 2.88 10.42
CA MET A 1 -28.26 1.50 10.51
C MET A 1 -26.77 1.61 10.69
N THR A 2 -26.29 1.48 11.93
CA THR A 2 -24.85 1.49 12.25
C THR A 2 -24.31 0.11 11.93
N HIS A 3 -23.42 0.01 10.94
CA HIS A 3 -22.64 -1.19 10.72
C HIS A 3 -21.54 -1.20 11.79
N PRO A 4 -21.48 -2.19 12.68
CA PRO A 4 -20.33 -2.33 13.57
C PRO A 4 -19.12 -2.67 12.70
N PHE A 5 -18.31 -1.67 12.38
CA PHE A 5 -16.95 -1.88 11.95
C PHE A 5 -16.19 -2.38 13.18
N THR A 6 -16.07 -3.70 13.31
CA THR A 6 -15.07 -4.28 14.20
C THR A 6 -13.75 -4.16 13.44
N PRO A 7 -12.83 -3.23 13.79
CA PRO A 7 -11.49 -3.29 13.27
C PRO A 7 -10.89 -4.61 13.77
N THR A 8 -10.84 -5.62 12.91
CA THR A 8 -10.00 -6.79 13.13
C THR A 8 -8.56 -6.33 12.94
N TYR A 9 -8.05 -5.59 13.92
CA TYR A 9 -6.61 -5.49 14.13
C TYR A 9 -6.19 -6.85 14.68
N GLY A 10 -6.10 -7.84 13.79
CA GLY A 10 -5.46 -9.09 14.12
C GLY A 10 -4.03 -8.76 14.57
N PRO A 11 -3.50 -9.39 15.63
CA PRO A 11 -2.12 -9.21 16.00
C PRO A 11 -1.25 -9.43 14.76
N VAL A 12 -0.47 -8.42 14.38
CA VAL A 12 0.55 -8.55 13.33
C VAL A 12 1.32 -9.84 13.63
N PRO A 13 1.36 -10.82 12.71
CA PRO A 13 2.06 -12.07 12.94
C PRO A 13 3.48 -11.76 13.43
N PRO A 14 3.92 -12.28 14.59
CA PRO A 14 5.28 -12.12 15.07
C PRO A 14 6.20 -13.03 14.22
N GLY A 15 6.53 -12.54 13.04
CA GLY A 15 7.47 -13.15 12.11
C GLY A 15 7.83 -12.10 11.06
N PRO A 16 9.01 -12.18 10.43
CA PRO A 16 9.31 -11.35 9.27
C PRO A 16 8.26 -11.65 8.22
N LEU A 17 7.28 -10.76 8.08
CA LEU A 17 6.27 -10.84 7.04
C LEU A 17 7.07 -10.79 5.74
N ALA A 18 7.00 -11.86 4.94
CA ALA A 18 7.95 -12.17 3.87
C ALA A 18 7.91 -11.21 2.66
N GLY A 19 7.46 -9.97 2.86
CA GLY A 19 7.41 -8.93 1.85
C GLY A 19 7.69 -7.55 2.47
N PRO A 20 8.41 -6.69 1.75
CA PRO A 20 8.72 -5.33 2.19
C PRO A 20 7.49 -4.41 2.34
N LEU A 21 6.34 -4.74 1.72
CA LEU A 21 5.05 -4.12 1.98
C LEU A 21 4.03 -5.12 2.55
N GLN A 22 3.16 -4.62 3.42
CA GLN A 22 2.09 -5.32 4.11
C GLN A 22 0.73 -4.82 3.64
N LEU A 23 -0.17 -5.73 3.28
CA LEU A 23 -1.54 -5.40 2.91
C LEU A 23 -2.48 -5.68 4.08
N LEU A 24 -3.12 -4.63 4.58
CA LEU A 24 -4.13 -4.72 5.62
C LEU A 24 -5.53 -4.50 5.02
N PRO A 25 -6.43 -5.49 5.07
CA PRO A 25 -7.78 -5.32 4.58
C PRO A 25 -8.54 -4.30 5.43
N VAL A 26 -9.00 -3.21 4.82
CA VAL A 26 -9.88 -2.22 5.48
C VAL A 26 -11.34 -2.58 5.25
N ASN A 27 -11.66 -3.04 4.03
CA ASN A 27 -12.96 -3.61 3.68
C ASN A 27 -12.82 -4.52 2.44
N ALA A 28 -13.92 -5.09 1.94
CA ALA A 28 -13.93 -6.00 0.79
C ALA A 28 -13.38 -5.40 -0.52
N ASP A 29 -13.33 -4.08 -0.62
CA ASP A 29 -12.96 -3.31 -1.80
C ASP A 29 -11.74 -2.40 -1.55
N VAL A 30 -11.22 -2.34 -0.32
CA VAL A 30 -10.11 -1.46 0.06
C VAL A 30 -9.11 -2.19 0.94
N MET A 31 -7.84 -2.13 0.55
CA MET A 31 -6.71 -2.60 1.35
C MET A 31 -5.71 -1.45 1.58
N ALA A 32 -5.28 -1.26 2.81
CA ALA A 32 -4.21 -0.33 3.15
C ALA A 32 -2.85 -0.98 2.95
N VAL A 33 -1.91 -0.25 2.35
CA VAL A 33 -0.55 -0.71 2.08
C VAL A 33 0.39 -0.06 3.10
N HIS A 34 1.00 -0.87 3.96
CA HIS A 34 1.98 -0.42 4.93
C HIS A 34 3.37 -0.94 4.56
N THR A 35 4.43 -0.28 5.02
CA THR A 35 5.79 -0.80 4.94
C THR A 35 6.02 -1.92 5.96
N ALA A 36 7.14 -2.63 5.85
CA ALA A 36 7.60 -3.58 6.87
C ALA A 36 7.74 -2.95 8.28
N THR A 37 7.94 -1.63 8.37
CA THR A 37 8.00 -0.89 9.65
C THR A 37 6.62 -0.48 10.17
N GLY A 38 5.55 -0.77 9.43
CA GLY A 38 4.17 -0.40 9.76
C GLY A 38 3.76 1.00 9.29
N ALA A 39 4.59 1.71 8.53
CA ALA A 39 4.25 3.04 8.01
C ALA A 39 3.26 2.91 6.84
N HIS A 40 2.15 3.64 6.87
CA HIS A 40 1.19 3.66 5.77
C HIS A 40 1.81 4.39 4.57
N VAL A 41 1.74 3.82 3.37
CA VAL A 41 2.31 4.42 2.14
C VAL A 41 1.28 4.58 1.00
N GLY A 42 0.04 4.14 1.24
CA GLY A 42 -1.03 4.22 0.26
C GLY A 42 -2.09 3.16 0.48
N SER A 43 -3.09 3.14 -0.40
CA SER A 43 -4.19 2.18 -0.32
C SER A 43 -4.55 1.65 -1.68
N LEU A 44 -4.81 0.35 -1.78
CA LEU A 44 -5.42 -0.29 -2.94
C LEU A 44 -6.94 -0.17 -2.82
N LYS A 45 -7.57 0.34 -3.89
CA LYS A 45 -9.03 0.41 -4.00
C LYS A 45 -9.49 -0.35 -5.23
N LYS A 46 -10.44 -1.26 -5.05
CA LYS A 46 -11.03 -2.04 -6.12
C LYS A 46 -12.11 -1.20 -6.81
N LEU A 47 -12.05 -1.14 -8.13
CA LEU A 47 -12.97 -0.35 -8.95
C LEU A 47 -13.27 -1.20 -10.19
N GLY A 48 -14.52 -1.65 -10.34
CA GLY A 48 -14.92 -2.48 -11.49
C GLY A 48 -14.20 -3.83 -11.58
N GLY A 49 -13.78 -4.39 -10.45
CA GLY A 49 -13.04 -5.67 -10.41
C GLY A 49 -11.51 -5.53 -10.44
N VAL A 50 -10.99 -4.32 -10.71
CA VAL A 50 -9.55 -4.04 -10.79
C VAL A 50 -9.11 -3.28 -9.55
N TRP A 51 -8.01 -3.70 -8.93
CA TRP A 51 -7.42 -2.99 -7.80
C TRP A 51 -6.51 -1.87 -8.29
N LYS A 52 -6.64 -0.67 -7.72
CA LYS A 52 -5.84 0.49 -8.09
C LYS A 52 -5.12 1.03 -6.87
N PHE A 53 -3.80 1.16 -6.97
CA PHE A 53 -2.99 1.73 -5.92
C PHE A 53 -3.15 3.24 -5.88
N LYS A 54 -3.41 3.78 -4.69
CA LYS A 54 -3.43 5.22 -4.43
C LYS A 54 -2.29 5.51 -3.47
N ALA A 55 -1.20 6.04 -4.02
CA ALA A 55 -0.08 6.52 -3.23
C ALA A 55 -0.55 7.58 -2.23
N MET A 56 -0.12 7.45 -0.98
CA MET A 56 -0.27 8.49 0.04
C MET A 56 1.08 8.74 0.68
N GLY A 57 1.51 9.99 0.65
CA GLY A 57 2.71 10.43 1.31
C GLY A 57 2.36 10.94 2.69
N TYR A 58 3.33 10.88 3.58
CA TYR A 58 3.26 11.56 4.86
C TYR A 58 4.39 12.59 4.87
N GLY A 59 4.03 13.86 5.02
CA GLY A 59 5.00 14.93 5.22
C GLY A 59 5.76 14.72 6.53
N ALA A 60 6.84 15.49 6.73
CA ALA A 60 7.67 15.41 7.95
C ALA A 60 6.88 15.68 9.25
N ASP A 61 5.72 16.33 9.15
CA ASP A 61 4.79 16.61 10.25
C ASP A 61 3.78 15.46 10.49
N GLY A 62 3.84 14.39 9.70
CA GLY A 62 2.85 13.31 9.70
C GLY A 62 1.55 13.68 8.98
N SER A 63 1.50 14.83 8.32
CA SER A 63 0.38 15.25 7.49
C SER A 63 0.25 14.38 6.23
N MET A 64 -0.96 13.88 5.99
CA MET A 64 -1.27 13.10 4.80
C MET A 64 -1.23 14.01 3.57
N GLU A 65 -0.30 13.73 2.66
CA GLU A 65 -0.11 14.45 1.40
C GLU A 65 -0.51 13.51 0.25
N PRO A 66 -1.74 13.64 -0.30
CA PRO A 66 -2.22 12.78 -1.37
C PRO A 66 -1.41 13.02 -2.65
N GLY A 67 -0.85 11.96 -3.23
CA GLY A 67 0.03 12.08 -4.40
C GLY A 67 1.44 12.59 -4.05
N HIS A 68 1.87 12.44 -2.81
CA HIS A 68 3.24 12.65 -2.37
C HIS A 68 3.84 11.34 -1.85
N GLY A 69 5.16 11.28 -1.65
CA GLY A 69 5.85 10.10 -1.13
C GLY A 69 6.49 9.20 -2.21
N PRO A 70 7.25 8.18 -1.78
CA PRO A 70 8.15 7.42 -2.66
C PRO A 70 7.43 6.67 -3.77
N LEU A 71 6.15 6.36 -3.58
CA LEU A 71 5.33 5.56 -4.50
C LEU A 71 4.38 6.40 -5.37
N THR A 72 4.59 7.71 -5.45
CA THR A 72 3.72 8.62 -6.21
C THR A 72 3.67 8.30 -7.70
N ASP A 73 4.78 7.87 -8.30
CA ASP A 73 4.81 7.46 -9.71
C ASP A 73 3.90 6.26 -9.98
N GLN A 74 3.77 5.36 -8.98
CA GLN A 74 2.91 4.19 -9.03
C GLN A 74 1.43 4.51 -8.77
N HIS A 75 1.07 5.79 -8.63
CA HIS A 75 -0.31 6.20 -8.40
C HIS A 75 -1.20 5.75 -9.57
N ASN A 76 -2.31 5.08 -9.26
CA ASN A 76 -3.23 4.43 -10.20
C ASN A 76 -2.71 3.13 -10.84
N MET A 77 -1.62 2.55 -10.33
CA MET A 77 -1.17 1.24 -10.81
C MET A 77 -2.25 0.19 -10.56
N ALA A 78 -2.57 -0.54 -11.63
CA ALA A 78 -3.62 -1.54 -11.65
C ALA A 78 -3.08 -2.93 -11.31
N PHE A 79 -3.80 -3.62 -10.42
CA PHE A 79 -3.53 -4.97 -9.96
C PHE A 79 -4.76 -5.84 -10.19
N SER A 80 -4.52 -7.08 -10.60
CA SER A 80 -5.58 -8.08 -10.77
C SER A 80 -6.01 -8.64 -9.40
N THR A 81 -5.06 -8.79 -8.49
CA THR A 81 -5.27 -9.29 -7.13
C THR A 81 -4.56 -8.39 -6.11
N PRO A 82 -5.10 -8.25 -4.89
CA PRO A 82 -4.43 -7.53 -3.81
C PRO A 82 -3.45 -8.49 -3.11
N ASP A 83 -2.45 -8.98 -3.84
CA ASP A 83 -1.42 -9.88 -3.30
C ASP A 83 -0.24 -9.07 -2.76
N ALA A 84 0.19 -9.34 -1.53
CA ALA A 84 1.23 -8.55 -0.89
C ALA A 84 2.60 -8.70 -1.55
N ALA A 85 2.91 -9.89 -2.10
CA ALA A 85 4.18 -10.14 -2.77
C ALA A 85 4.20 -9.48 -4.16
N GLU A 86 3.13 -9.62 -4.95
CA GLU A 86 2.99 -8.96 -6.25
C GLU A 86 2.98 -7.44 -6.11
N VAL A 87 2.19 -6.91 -5.18
CA VAL A 87 2.12 -5.47 -4.92
C VAL A 87 3.48 -4.94 -4.47
N SER A 88 4.15 -5.62 -3.53
CA SER A 88 5.51 -5.28 -3.13
C SER A 88 6.48 -5.25 -4.31
N ALA A 89 6.51 -6.32 -5.11
CA ALA A 89 7.44 -6.47 -6.22
C ALA A 89 7.23 -5.39 -7.29
N ARG A 90 5.97 -5.06 -7.63
CA ARG A 90 5.68 -4.06 -8.66
C ARG A 90 5.91 -2.64 -8.15
N LEU A 91 5.43 -2.32 -6.95
CA LEU A 91 5.59 -0.99 -6.35
C LEU A 91 7.05 -0.66 -6.06
N LEU A 92 7.82 -1.59 -5.50
CA LEU A 92 9.24 -1.37 -5.19
C LEU A 92 10.15 -1.57 -6.38
N GLY A 93 9.84 -2.52 -7.26
CA GLY A 93 10.59 -2.69 -8.51
C GLY A 93 10.55 -1.45 -9.41
N ALA A 94 9.45 -0.69 -9.35
CA ALA A 94 9.39 0.60 -10.02
C ALA A 94 10.23 1.69 -9.35
N LEU A 95 10.32 1.70 -8.01
CA LEU A 95 11.18 2.61 -7.25
C LEU A 95 12.67 2.37 -7.53
N GLU A 96 13.07 1.10 -7.57
CA GLU A 96 14.45 0.69 -7.89
C GLU A 96 14.80 1.01 -9.35
N GLY A 97 13.80 1.04 -10.25
CA GLY A 97 13.94 1.48 -11.63
C GLY A 97 14.33 2.96 -11.80
N GLU A 98 13.98 3.83 -10.84
CA GLU A 98 14.36 5.26 -10.87
C GLU A 98 15.67 5.56 -10.12
N SER A 99 16.10 4.71 -9.18
CA SER A 99 17.40 4.87 -8.50
C SER A 99 18.59 4.33 -9.30
N GLY A 100 18.37 3.76 -10.49
CA GLY A 100 19.41 3.21 -11.38
C GLY A 100 19.96 4.15 -12.45
N ALA A 101 19.49 5.40 -12.52
CA ALA A 101 19.99 6.41 -13.47
C ALA A 101 20.77 7.53 -12.74
N GLY A 102 21.89 7.17 -12.14
CA GLY A 102 22.87 8.11 -11.60
C GLY A 102 24.27 7.61 -11.93
N CYS A 103 24.87 8.24 -12.93
CA CYS A 103 26.21 7.98 -13.48
C CYS A 103 27.34 7.95 -12.45
#